data_AF-A0A6L7NNY8-F1
#
_entry.id   AF-A0A6L7NNY8-F1
#
_cell.length_a   1.000
_cell.length_b   1.000
_cell.length_c   1.000
_cell.angle_alpha   90.00
_cell.angle_beta   90.00
_cell.angle_gamma   90.00
#
_symmetry.space_group_name_H-M   'P 1'
#
loop_
_entity.id
_entity.type
_entity.pdbx_description
1 polymer ?
#
loop_
_entity_poly.entity_id
_entity_poly.type
_entity_poly.pdbx_seq_one_letter_code
_entity_poly.pdbx_strand_id
1 'polypeptide(L)'
;MTSAVDLFEAELRLCGVHEGETVAVLSQTERQRAYARDFLEAAQRLGAHAYEVGLAADREAGGLDYVGVNPLAGNQAAIEALKQADLMVDLVFLLFSVEQQEIQESGTRILLCIESL
;
A
#
# COMPACT_ATOMS: atom_id res chain seq x y z
N MET A 1 -23.77 -7.47 6.66
CA MET A 1 -22.33 -7.76 6.60
C MET A 1 -21.65 -6.51 6.07
N THR A 2 -20.69 -5.96 6.80
CA THR A 2 -19.86 -4.84 6.34
C THR A 2 -18.92 -5.36 5.26
N SER A 3 -18.86 -4.72 4.09
CA SER A 3 -17.99 -5.15 2.99
C SER A 3 -16.52 -4.85 3.30
N ALA A 4 -15.58 -5.44 2.54
CA ALA A 4 -14.16 -5.10 2.66
C ALA A 4 -13.90 -3.61 2.39
N VAL A 5 -14.62 -3.02 1.41
CA VAL A 5 -14.55 -1.59 1.11
C VAL A 5 -15.00 -0.75 2.30
N ASP A 6 -16.08 -1.12 2.99
CA ASP A 6 -16.56 -0.36 4.16
C ASP A 6 -15.56 -0.44 5.34
N LEU A 7 -14.90 -1.60 5.52
CA LEU A 7 -13.84 -1.76 6.51
C LEU A 7 -12.62 -0.89 6.17
N PHE A 8 -12.17 -0.92 4.92
CA PHE A 8 -11.03 -0.14 4.46
C PHE A 8 -11.31 1.36 4.49
N GLU A 9 -12.53 1.80 4.15
CA GLU A 9 -12.92 3.21 4.27
C GLU A 9 -12.81 3.69 5.72
N ALA A 10 -13.27 2.87 6.68
CA ALA A 10 -13.15 3.18 8.09
C ALA A 10 -11.67 3.28 8.54
N GLU A 11 -10.82 2.33 8.11
CA GLU A 11 -9.40 2.35 8.45
C GLU A 11 -8.65 3.53 7.81
N LEU A 12 -8.91 3.83 6.53
CA LEU A 12 -8.32 5.00 5.85
C LEU A 12 -8.70 6.30 6.55
N ARG A 13 -9.95 6.41 7.05
CA ARG A 13 -10.37 7.56 7.86
C ARG A 13 -9.59 7.65 9.18
N LEU A 14 -9.28 6.52 9.83
CA LEU A 14 -8.45 6.49 11.04
C LEU A 14 -6.98 6.85 10.76
N CYS A 15 -6.49 6.50 9.57
CA CYS A 15 -5.18 6.94 9.07
C CYS A 15 -5.15 8.45 8.74
N GLY A 16 -6.30 9.12 8.74
CA GLY A 16 -6.42 10.56 8.48
C GLY A 16 -6.66 10.92 7.01
N VAL A 17 -7.03 9.93 6.17
CA VAL A 17 -7.33 10.18 4.75
C VAL A 17 -8.54 11.09 4.60
N HIS A 18 -8.38 12.13 3.77
CA HIS A 18 -9.43 13.11 3.47
C HIS A 18 -9.43 13.54 2.00
N GLU A 19 -10.42 14.34 1.62
CA GLU A 19 -10.56 14.87 0.26
C GLU A 19 -9.28 15.58 -0.20
N GLY A 20 -8.81 15.23 -1.40
CA GLY A 20 -7.60 15.78 -2.01
C GLY A 20 -6.27 15.13 -1.59
N GLU A 21 -6.24 14.28 -0.56
CA GLU A 21 -5.05 13.46 -0.30
C GLU A 21 -4.86 12.38 -1.36
N THR A 22 -3.64 11.87 -1.49
CA THR A 22 -3.26 10.82 -2.43
C THR A 22 -2.91 9.53 -1.69
N VAL A 23 -3.61 8.44 -2.05
CA VAL A 23 -3.38 7.09 -1.54
C VAL A 23 -2.74 6.21 -2.61
N ALA A 24 -1.55 5.70 -2.35
CA ALA A 24 -0.93 4.65 -3.17
C ALA A 24 -1.19 3.28 -2.55
N VAL A 25 -1.46 2.25 -3.37
CA VAL A 25 -1.55 0.86 -2.90
C VAL A 25 -0.49 0.01 -3.57
N LEU A 26 0.43 -0.53 -2.78
CA LEU A 26 1.47 -1.43 -3.24
C LEU A 26 0.95 -2.88 -3.25
N SER A 27 1.07 -3.55 -4.40
CA SER A 27 0.57 -4.92 -4.59
C SER A 27 1.56 -5.76 -5.41
N GLN A 28 1.40 -7.09 -5.38
CA GLN A 28 2.14 -8.01 -6.24
C GLN A 28 1.27 -9.17 -6.74
N THR A 29 0.68 -9.93 -5.82
CA THR A 29 -0.12 -11.13 -6.07
C THR A 29 -1.58 -10.81 -6.41
N GLU A 30 -2.29 -11.73 -7.05
CA GLU A 30 -3.72 -11.55 -7.37
C GLU A 30 -4.59 -11.30 -6.14
N ARG A 31 -4.25 -11.91 -4.99
CA ARG A 31 -4.94 -11.64 -3.71
C ARG A 31 -4.74 -10.19 -3.28
N GLN A 32 -3.48 -9.72 -3.29
CA GLN A 32 -3.17 -8.33 -2.95
C GLN A 32 -3.82 -7.35 -3.94
N ARG A 33 -3.90 -7.70 -5.23
CA ARG A 33 -4.60 -6.89 -6.23
C ARG A 33 -6.11 -6.82 -5.99
N ALA A 34 -6.72 -7.86 -5.41
CA ALA A 34 -8.11 -7.79 -4.98
C ALA A 34 -8.30 -6.78 -3.85
N TYR A 35 -7.44 -6.82 -2.82
CA TYR A 35 -7.48 -5.82 -1.74
C TYR A 35 -7.15 -4.42 -2.24
N ALA A 36 -6.21 -4.30 -3.20
CA ALA A 36 -5.89 -3.03 -3.82
C ALA A 36 -7.11 -2.39 -4.45
N ARG A 37 -7.91 -3.15 -5.21
CA ARG A 37 -9.17 -2.63 -5.77
C ARG A 37 -10.13 -2.12 -4.69
N ASP A 38 -10.27 -2.86 -3.59
CA ASP A 38 -11.16 -2.46 -2.50
C ASP A 38 -10.64 -1.21 -1.76
N PHE A 39 -9.32 -1.09 -1.56
CA PHE A 39 -8.69 0.12 -0.98
C PHE A 39 -8.80 1.34 -1.90
N LEU A 40 -8.64 1.15 -3.22
CA LEU A 40 -8.81 2.22 -4.20
C LEU A 40 -10.26 2.74 -4.18
N GLU A 41 -11.24 1.86 -4.13
CA GLU A 41 -12.65 2.25 -4.00
C GLU A 41 -12.89 2.99 -2.67
N ALA A 42 -12.37 2.47 -1.56
CA ALA A 42 -12.50 3.10 -0.24
C ALA A 42 -11.88 4.51 -0.20
N ALA A 43 -10.70 4.70 -0.78
CA ALA A 43 -10.05 6.01 -0.88
C ALA A 43 -10.88 6.99 -1.74
N GLN A 44 -11.40 6.52 -2.87
CA GLN A 44 -12.26 7.34 -3.74
C GLN A 44 -13.55 7.77 -3.03
N ARG A 45 -14.15 6.91 -2.20
CA ARG A 45 -15.32 7.27 -1.37
C ARG A 45 -15.02 8.36 -0.35
N LEU A 46 -13.77 8.52 0.08
CA LEU A 46 -13.31 9.61 0.95
C LEU A 46 -12.94 10.89 0.17
N GLY A 47 -13.06 10.90 -1.17
CA GLY A 47 -12.66 12.03 -2.02
C GLY A 47 -11.15 12.13 -2.25
N ALA A 48 -10.38 11.08 -1.91
CA ALA A 48 -8.94 11.02 -2.15
C ALA A 48 -8.63 10.61 -3.59
N HIS A 49 -7.48 11.05 -4.10
CA HIS A 49 -6.85 10.47 -5.28
C HIS A 49 -6.25 9.12 -4.93
N ALA A 50 -6.35 8.14 -5.82
CA ALA A 50 -5.86 6.80 -5.53
C ALA A 50 -5.26 6.12 -6.75
N TYR A 51 -4.13 5.43 -6.58
CA TYR A 51 -3.51 4.61 -7.62
C TYR A 51 -2.82 3.37 -7.05
N GLU A 52 -2.66 2.35 -7.89
CA GLU A 52 -1.94 1.12 -7.55
C GLU A 52 -0.53 1.14 -8.14
N VAL A 53 0.45 0.74 -7.33
CA VAL A 53 1.79 0.35 -7.80
C VAL A 53 1.85 -1.17 -7.74
N GLY A 54 1.62 -1.79 -8.90
CA GLY A 54 1.63 -3.24 -9.04
C GLY A 54 2.99 -3.78 -9.48
N LEU A 55 3.65 -4.55 -8.62
CA LEU A 55 4.93 -5.19 -8.95
C LEU A 55 4.73 -6.43 -9.83
N ALA A 56 5.65 -6.66 -10.77
CA ALA A 56 5.65 -7.88 -11.55
C ALA A 56 5.95 -9.08 -10.63
N ALA A 57 5.20 -10.17 -10.79
CA ALA A 57 5.39 -11.36 -10.00
C ALA A 57 6.53 -12.21 -10.60
N ASP A 58 7.69 -12.23 -9.97
CA ASP A 58 8.79 -13.16 -10.34
C ASP A 58 9.05 -14.21 -9.24
N ARG A 59 8.57 -13.96 -8.01
CA ARG A 59 8.43 -14.87 -6.85
C ARG A 59 7.74 -14.09 -5.71
N GLU A 60 7.04 -14.77 -4.81
CA GLU A 60 6.76 -14.21 -3.47
C GLU A 60 8.12 -14.05 -2.77
N ALA A 61 8.74 -12.87 -2.92
CA ALA A 61 9.91 -12.48 -2.15
C ALA A 61 9.41 -11.62 -0.98
N GLY A 62 9.93 -11.85 0.22
CA GLY A 62 9.47 -11.17 1.43
C GLY A 62 8.44 -11.98 2.23
N GLY A 63 7.82 -11.30 3.19
CA GLY A 63 6.96 -11.92 4.21
C GLY A 63 7.67 -12.07 5.55
N LEU A 64 6.94 -12.60 6.54
CA LEU A 64 7.36 -12.65 7.95
C LEU A 64 8.70 -13.39 8.16
N ASP A 65 9.01 -14.36 7.30
CA ASP A 65 10.25 -15.15 7.36
C ASP A 65 11.48 -14.42 6.76
N TYR A 66 11.26 -13.32 6.02
CA TYR A 66 12.27 -12.59 5.26
C TYR A 66 12.19 -11.07 5.49
N VAL A 67 12.14 -10.67 6.76
CA VAL A 67 12.11 -9.27 7.18
C VAL A 67 13.24 -8.46 6.52
N GLY A 68 12.90 -7.29 5.96
CA GLY A 68 13.83 -6.40 5.27
C GLY A 68 14.15 -6.79 3.82
N VAL A 69 13.78 -7.99 3.35
CA VAL A 69 13.93 -8.41 1.94
C VAL A 69 12.57 -8.37 1.27
N ASN A 70 12.47 -7.68 0.12
CA ASN A 70 11.19 -7.44 -0.53
C ASN A 70 11.37 -7.28 -2.07
N PRO A 71 10.28 -7.37 -2.85
CA PRO A 71 10.34 -7.31 -4.31
C PRO A 71 10.41 -5.87 -4.88
N LEU A 72 10.35 -4.85 -4.02
CA LEU A 72 10.54 -3.45 -4.41
C LEU A 72 12.03 -3.08 -4.50
N ALA A 73 12.93 -3.90 -3.94
CA ALA A 73 14.35 -3.62 -3.85
C ALA A 73 14.98 -3.30 -5.22
N GLY A 74 15.66 -2.15 -5.29
CA GLY A 74 16.30 -1.64 -6.50
C GLY A 74 15.36 -1.07 -7.57
N ASN A 75 14.04 -1.13 -7.37
CA ASN A 75 13.06 -0.56 -8.30
C ASN A 75 12.78 0.91 -7.98
N GLN A 76 13.76 1.78 -8.26
CA GLN A 76 13.67 3.21 -7.92
C GLN A 76 12.45 3.89 -8.55
N ALA A 77 12.05 3.50 -9.76
CA ALA A 77 10.88 4.09 -10.41
C ALA A 77 9.59 3.84 -9.62
N ALA A 78 9.42 2.63 -9.07
CA ALA A 78 8.28 2.32 -8.20
C ALA A 78 8.39 3.03 -6.85
N ILE A 79 9.59 3.12 -6.26
CA ILE A 79 9.84 3.86 -5.02
C ILE A 79 9.46 5.34 -5.19
N GLU A 80 9.93 6.00 -6.25
CA GLU A 80 9.60 7.40 -6.53
C GLU A 80 8.11 7.62 -6.77
N ALA A 81 7.42 6.66 -7.38
CA ALA A 81 5.97 6.71 -7.51
C ALA A 81 5.32 6.69 -6.11
N LEU A 82 5.69 5.74 -5.24
CA LEU A 82 5.13 5.60 -3.89
C LEU A 82 5.36 6.85 -3.02
N LYS A 83 6.51 7.53 -3.17
CA LYS A 83 6.81 8.81 -2.48
C LYS A 83 5.87 9.96 -2.86
N GLN A 84 5.13 9.87 -3.97
CA GLN A 84 4.16 10.90 -4.35
C GLN A 84 2.84 10.81 -3.57
N ALA A 85 2.67 9.81 -2.69
CA ALA A 85 1.46 9.63 -1.90
C ALA A 85 1.58 10.22 -0.48
N ASP A 86 0.45 10.70 0.05
CA ASP A 86 0.33 11.10 1.46
C ASP A 86 0.20 9.85 2.37
N LEU A 87 -0.41 8.79 1.84
CA LEU A 87 -0.50 7.48 2.48
C LEU A 87 -0.20 6.37 1.45
N MET A 88 0.69 5.45 1.81
CA MET A 88 0.90 4.20 1.10
C MET A 88 0.31 3.04 1.88
N VAL A 89 -0.54 2.23 1.24
CA VAL A 89 -0.99 0.94 1.75
C VAL A 89 -0.03 -0.14 1.26
N ASP A 90 0.64 -0.80 2.20
CA ASP A 90 1.56 -1.90 1.95
C ASP A 90 0.83 -3.24 2.07
N LEU A 91 0.61 -3.91 0.94
CA LEU A 91 0.07 -5.27 0.90
C LEU A 91 1.16 -6.34 0.69
N VAL A 92 2.43 -5.92 0.55
CA VAL A 92 3.57 -6.74 0.12
C VAL A 92 4.48 -7.13 1.28
N PHE A 93 4.48 -6.36 2.38
CA PHE A 93 5.34 -6.53 3.56
C PHE A 93 6.76 -5.97 3.36
N LEU A 94 6.88 -4.64 3.29
CA LEU A 94 8.15 -3.91 3.25
C LEU A 94 8.80 -3.71 4.62
N LEU A 95 8.21 -4.24 5.70
CA LEU A 95 8.61 -3.92 7.07
C LEU A 95 10.12 -4.12 7.31
N PHE A 96 10.75 -3.10 7.91
CA PHE A 96 12.19 -3.02 8.22
C PHE A 96 13.11 -3.06 6.99
N SER A 97 12.66 -2.57 5.85
CA SER A 97 13.48 -2.43 4.63
C SER A 97 14.02 -1.00 4.44
N VAL A 98 15.09 -0.88 3.63
CA VAL A 98 15.63 0.44 3.24
C VAL A 98 14.65 1.20 2.36
N GLU A 99 13.87 0.50 1.52
CA GLU A 99 12.86 1.11 0.67
C GLU A 99 11.72 1.70 1.51
N GLN A 100 11.29 1.02 2.58
CA GLN A 100 10.30 1.55 3.51
C GLN A 100 10.82 2.85 4.16
N GLN A 101 12.07 2.84 4.65
CA GLN A 101 12.68 4.02 5.26
C GLN A 101 12.73 5.19 4.27
N GLU A 102 13.17 4.93 3.04
CA GLU A 102 13.27 5.94 1.99
C GLU A 102 11.91 6.56 1.62
N ILE A 103 10.84 5.74 1.59
CA ILE A 103 9.48 6.22 1.37
C ILE A 103 9.00 7.07 2.56
N GLN A 104 9.22 6.62 3.80
CA GLN A 104 8.81 7.37 4.99
C GLN A 104 9.56 8.70 5.14
N GLU A 105 10.85 8.74 4.80
CA GLU A 105 11.66 9.96 4.84
C GLU A 105 11.17 11.03 3.86
N SER A 106 10.41 10.65 2.83
CA SER A 106 9.75 11.61 1.92
C SER A 106 8.51 12.30 2.52
N GLY A 107 8.02 11.79 3.66
CA GLY A 107 6.80 12.26 4.32
C GLY A 107 5.60 11.33 4.13
N THR A 108 5.68 10.33 3.25
CA THR A 108 4.62 9.34 3.04
C THR A 108 4.38 8.49 4.30
N ARG A 109 3.14 8.47 4.78
CA ARG A 109 2.70 7.55 5.85
C ARG A 109 2.51 6.15 5.28
N ILE A 110 2.69 5.10 6.09
CA ILE A 110 2.53 3.71 5.64
C ILE A 110 1.52 2.96 6.52
N LEU A 111 0.52 2.33 5.88
CA LEU A 111 -0.39 1.36 6.49
C LEU A 111 -0.05 -0.05 5.98
N LEU A 112 0.38 -0.95 6.88
CA LEU A 112 0.60 -2.36 6.54
C LEU A 112 -0.70 -3.16 6.66
N CYS A 113 -1.10 -3.86 5.60
CA CYS A 113 -2.30 -4.71 5.59
C CYS A 113 -2.02 -6.03 4.83
N ILE A 114 -1.64 -7.07 5.57
CA ILE A 114 -1.24 -8.37 4.97
C ILE A 114 -2.06 -9.57 5.47
N GLU A 115 -2.85 -9.37 6.53
CA GLU A 115 -3.69 -10.41 7.12
C GLU A 115 -4.89 -10.72 6.22
N SER A 116 -5.36 -11.95 6.29
CA SER A 116 -6.59 -12.36 5.60
C SER A 116 -7.83 -11.85 6.33
N LEU A 117 -8.74 -11.23 5.56
CA LEU A 117 -10.12 -10.87 5.94
C LEU A 117 -11.06 -12.07 6.02
#